data_AF-A0A060BWC6-F1
#
_entry.id   AF-A0A060BWC6-F1
#
_cell.length_a   1.000
_cell.length_b   1.000
_cell.length_c   1.000
_cell.angle_alpha   90.00
_cell.angle_beta   90.00
_cell.angle_gamma   90.00
#
_symmetry.space_group_name_H-M   'P 1'
#
loop_
_entity.id
_entity.type
_entity.pdbx_description
1 polymer ?
#
loop_
_entity_poly.entity_id
_entity_poly.type
_entity_poly.pdbx_seq_one_letter_code
_entity_poly.pdbx_strand_id
1 'polypeptide(L)'
;HEVLLVVPGAEDDDEFTPWGRRITLRSPRIVGSGGYRVIVRRGAVKKALHDFAPDALEVSDRTTLRWVGRWAHASGVPAAFIAHERVDGVLRANLPRWLHALPLRRLADWHNRTTAASFATIVCTTAYAAGEFARLGRE
;
A
#
# COMPACT_ATOMS: atom_id res chain seq x y z
N HIS A 1 -10.20 15.01 16.39
CA HIS A 1 -9.53 13.89 15.73
C HIS A 1 -8.46 14.48 14.83
N GLU A 2 -7.22 14.02 14.96
CA GLU A 2 -6.09 14.46 14.14
C GLU A 2 -5.82 13.43 13.06
N VAL A 3 -5.46 13.88 11.86
CA VAL A 3 -5.20 13.02 10.72
C VAL A 3 -3.85 13.39 10.11
N LEU A 4 -3.04 12.37 9.83
CA LEU A 4 -1.83 12.48 9.05
C LEU A 4 -1.98 11.67 7.76
N LEU A 5 -1.82 12.34 6.62
CA LEU A 5 -1.75 11.71 5.31
C LEU A 5 -0.29 11.70 4.81
N VAL A 6 0.25 10.51 4.53
CA VAL A 6 1.59 10.35 3.95
C VAL A 6 1.46 9.95 2.48
N VAL A 7 1.94 10.79 1.57
CA VAL A 7 1.79 10.61 0.11
C VAL A 7 3.12 10.71 -0.62
N PRO A 8 3.26 10.07 -1.81
CA PRO A 8 4.42 10.26 -2.65
C PRO A 8 4.35 11.60 -3.42
N GLY A 9 5.48 12.29 -3.57
CA GLY A 9 5.57 13.50 -4.40
C GLY A 9 6.90 13.69 -5.11
N ALA A 10 7.02 14.79 -5.85
CA ALA A 10 8.25 15.16 -6.55
C ALA A 10 9.35 15.61 -5.59
N GLU A 11 8.96 16.25 -4.50
CA GLU A 11 9.83 16.83 -3.48
C GLU A 11 9.23 16.51 -2.10
N ASP A 12 10.04 16.69 -1.05
CA ASP A 12 9.56 16.57 0.32
C ASP A 12 8.75 17.84 0.66
N ASP A 13 7.59 17.66 1.28
CA ASP A 13 6.74 18.76 1.73
C ASP A 13 5.95 18.36 2.97
N ASP A 14 5.55 19.34 3.77
CA ASP A 14 4.84 19.15 5.03
C ASP A 14 3.91 20.33 5.27
N GLU A 15 2.61 20.08 5.09
CA GLU A 15 1.60 21.14 5.10
C GLU A 15 0.40 20.77 5.98
N PHE A 16 -0.23 21.80 6.54
CA PHE A 16 -1.53 21.67 7.19
C PHE A 16 -2.65 21.95 6.18
N THR A 17 -3.54 20.98 6.04
CA THR A 17 -4.75 21.09 5.20
C THR A 17 -5.99 21.21 6.08
N PRO A 18 -7.15 21.61 5.53
CA PRO A 18 -8.41 21.58 6.26
C PRO A 18 -8.82 20.19 6.79
N TRP A 19 -8.21 19.12 6.29
CA TRP A 19 -8.51 17.73 6.67
C TRP A 19 -7.43 17.08 7.56
N GLY A 20 -6.38 17.82 7.93
CA GLY A 20 -5.25 17.32 8.71
C GLY A 20 -3.91 17.62 8.08
N ARG A 21 -2.84 17.06 8.65
CA ARG A 21 -1.47 17.25 8.16
C ARG A 21 -1.20 16.33 6.96
N ARG A 22 -0.55 16.84 5.92
CA ARG A 22 -0.10 16.07 4.78
C ARG A 22 1.42 16.13 4.68
N ILE A 23 2.06 14.98 4.80
CA ILE A 23 3.49 14.81 4.55
C ILE A 23 3.67 14.20 3.17
N THR A 24 4.30 14.96 2.28
CA THR A 24 4.72 14.50 0.98
C THR A 24 6.15 13.99 1.07
N LEU A 25 6.38 12.74 0.67
CA LEU A 25 7.70 12.15 0.61
C LEU A 25 8.18 12.12 -0.85
N ARG A 26 9.34 12.72 -1.12
CA ARG A 26 10.05 12.65 -2.39
C ARG A 26 10.20 11.19 -2.81
N SER A 27 9.58 10.88 -3.94
CA SER A 27 9.34 9.53 -4.41
C SER A 27 9.64 9.42 -5.91
N PRO A 28 10.41 8.40 -6.36
CA PRO A 28 10.70 8.21 -7.78
C PRO A 28 9.42 7.87 -8.56
N ARG A 29 9.42 8.21 -9.85
CA ARG A 29 8.37 7.76 -10.77
C ARG A 29 8.63 6.31 -11.18
N ILE A 30 7.57 5.52 -11.31
CA ILE A 30 7.66 4.20 -11.95
C ILE A 30 7.68 4.43 -13.47
N VAL A 31 8.73 3.95 -14.14
CA VAL A 31 8.83 4.01 -15.61
C VAL A 31 7.68 3.23 -16.24
N GLY A 32 7.01 3.81 -17.24
CA GLY A 32 5.90 3.16 -17.96
C GLY A 32 4.53 3.21 -17.26
N SER A 33 4.42 3.81 -16.07
CA SER A 33 3.19 3.85 -15.25
C SER A 33 2.26 5.05 -15.50
N GLY A 34 2.51 5.86 -16.53
CA GLY A 34 1.79 7.12 -16.73
C GLY A 34 2.11 8.21 -15.70
N GLY A 35 3.17 8.03 -14.91
CA GLY A 35 3.67 9.05 -13.98
C GLY A 35 3.48 8.75 -12.50
N TYR A 36 3.03 7.54 -12.16
CA TYR A 36 2.87 7.05 -10.79
C TYR A 36 4.19 7.15 -10.00
N ARG A 37 4.09 7.43 -8.70
CA ARG A 37 5.24 7.53 -7.79
C ARG A 37 5.09 6.57 -6.62
N VAL A 38 6.21 6.08 -6.10
CA VAL A 38 6.24 5.12 -4.99
C VAL A 38 7.14 5.55 -3.85
N ILE A 39 6.66 5.38 -2.63
CA ILE A 39 7.42 5.71 -1.42
C ILE A 39 8.44 4.60 -1.16
N VAL A 40 9.70 4.86 -1.52
CA VAL A 40 10.82 3.92 -1.29
C VAL A 40 11.54 4.18 0.04
N ARG A 41 11.36 5.37 0.63
CA ARG A 41 12.06 5.84 1.84
C ARG A 41 11.38 5.34 3.12
N ARG A 42 11.55 4.07 3.44
CA ARG A 42 10.95 3.45 4.64
C ARG A 42 11.24 4.19 5.94
N GLY A 43 12.47 4.70 6.12
CA GLY A 43 12.86 5.45 7.32
C GLY A 43 12.03 6.73 7.52
N ALA A 44 11.70 7.43 6.43
CA ALA A 44 10.87 8.63 6.49
C ALA A 44 9.43 8.30 6.89
N VAL A 45 8.86 7.20 6.36
CA VAL A 45 7.54 6.71 6.78
C VAL A 45 7.56 6.33 8.27
N LYS A 46 8.57 5.57 8.72
CA LYS A 46 8.70 5.21 10.15
C LYS A 46 8.77 6.44 11.05
N LYS A 47 9.54 7.46 10.64
CA LYS A 47 9.65 8.72 11.38
C LYS A 47 8.30 9.42 11.46
N ALA A 48 7.60 9.57 10.34
CA ALA A 48 6.28 10.18 10.30
C ALA A 48 5.27 9.46 11.23
N LEU A 49 5.28 8.12 11.20
CA LEU A 49 4.42 7.30 12.06
C LEU A 49 4.80 7.40 13.54
N HIS A 50 6.09 7.42 13.86
CA HIS A 50 6.56 7.56 15.24
C HIS A 50 6.24 8.95 15.81
N ASP A 51 6.48 10.00 15.03
CA ASP A 51 6.25 11.39 15.46
C ASP A 51 4.75 11.69 15.62
N PHE A 52 3.90 11.08 14.80
CA PHE A 52 2.44 11.26 14.88
C PHE A 52 1.77 10.35 15.92
N ALA A 53 2.35 9.19 16.22
CA ALA A 53 1.81 8.21 17.16
C ALA A 53 0.32 7.84 16.89
N PRO A 54 -0.01 7.27 15.72
CA PRO A 54 -1.39 7.00 15.35
C PRO A 54 -2.04 5.92 16.21
N ASP A 55 -3.31 6.14 16.58
CA ASP A 55 -4.16 5.11 17.22
C ASP A 55 -4.77 4.12 16.20
N ALA A 56 -4.76 4.46 14.91
CA ALA A 56 -5.22 3.60 13.83
C ALA A 56 -4.52 3.98 12.51
N LEU A 57 -4.39 3.01 11.61
CA LEU A 57 -3.67 3.18 10.35
C LEU A 57 -4.46 2.65 9.14
N GLU A 58 -4.45 3.41 8.06
CA GLU A 58 -4.89 2.98 6.73
C GLU A 58 -3.70 2.93 5.75
N VAL A 59 -3.59 1.84 4.99
CA VAL A 59 -2.55 1.66 3.98
C VAL A 59 -3.16 1.31 2.62
N SER A 60 -3.06 2.23 1.66
CA SER A 60 -3.64 2.06 0.32
C SER A 60 -2.61 1.66 -0.76
N ASP A 61 -1.30 1.81 -0.49
CA ASP A 61 -0.26 1.37 -1.44
C ASP A 61 -0.06 -0.14 -1.38
N ARG A 62 -0.44 -0.82 -2.46
CA ARG A 62 -0.31 -2.27 -2.57
C ARG A 62 1.11 -2.76 -2.85
N THR A 63 2.09 -1.88 -2.99
CA THR A 63 3.42 -2.26 -3.46
C THR A 63 4.47 -2.14 -2.36
N THR A 64 4.92 -0.91 -2.09
CA THR A 64 6.08 -0.56 -1.28
C THR A 64 5.80 -0.45 0.21
N LEU A 65 4.55 -0.23 0.61
CA LEU A 65 4.16 0.05 2.01
C LEU A 65 3.57 -1.13 2.78
N ARG A 66 3.53 -2.33 2.21
CA ARG A 66 2.99 -3.53 2.88
C ARG A 66 3.70 -3.88 4.20
N TRP A 67 4.97 -3.51 4.34
CA TRP A 67 5.72 -3.71 5.58
C TRP A 67 5.17 -2.88 6.75
N VAL A 68 4.39 -1.83 6.47
CA VAL A 68 3.80 -0.98 7.50
C VAL A 68 2.78 -1.78 8.34
N GLY A 69 2.11 -2.79 7.78
CA GLY A 69 1.24 -3.67 8.57
C GLY A 69 2.00 -4.40 9.69
N ARG A 70 3.22 -4.89 9.40
CA ARG A 70 4.08 -5.48 10.44
C ARG A 70 4.56 -4.46 11.46
N TRP A 71 4.86 -3.23 11.02
CA TRP A 71 5.20 -2.15 11.93
C TRP A 71 4.02 -1.85 12.87
N ALA A 72 2.80 -1.74 12.33
CA ALA A 72 1.60 -1.47 13.09
C ALA A 72 1.32 -2.57 14.11
N HIS A 73 1.43 -3.85 13.70
CA HIS A 73 1.32 -4.97 14.61
C HIS A 73 2.34 -4.92 15.76
N ALA A 74 3.62 -4.62 15.45
CA ALA A 74 4.66 -4.48 16.47
C ALA A 74 4.44 -3.29 17.41
N SER A 75 3.79 -2.22 16.92
CA SER A 75 3.44 -1.03 17.69
C SER A 75 2.08 -1.15 18.41
N GLY A 76 1.36 -2.27 18.28
CA GLY A 76 0.01 -2.42 18.83
C GLY A 76 -1.06 -1.55 18.17
N VAL A 77 -0.78 -1.00 16.99
CA VAL A 77 -1.68 -0.10 16.25
C VAL A 77 -2.54 -0.92 15.28
N PRO A 78 -3.88 -0.84 15.35
CA PRO A 78 -4.75 -1.47 14.36
C PRO A 78 -4.53 -0.87 12.98
N ALA A 79 -4.40 -1.73 11.96
CA ALA A 79 -4.15 -1.32 10.58
C ALA A 79 -5.09 -2.01 9.59
N ALA A 80 -5.66 -1.21 8.69
CA ALA A 80 -6.44 -1.66 7.55
C ALA A 80 -5.64 -1.49 6.24
N PHE A 81 -5.71 -2.49 5.37
CA PHE A 81 -5.13 -2.43 4.04
C PHE A 81 -6.22 -2.28 3.00
N ILE A 82 -6.14 -1.26 2.16
CA ILE A 82 -7.18 -1.00 1.16
C ILE A 82 -6.79 -1.56 -0.20
N ALA A 83 -7.68 -2.38 -0.72
CA ALA A 83 -7.55 -3.14 -1.95
C ALA A 83 -8.52 -2.60 -3.01
N HIS A 84 -8.03 -1.70 -3.87
CA HIS A 84 -8.85 -1.08 -4.93
C HIS A 84 -8.69 -1.75 -6.31
N GLU A 85 -7.64 -2.54 -6.50
CA GLU A 85 -7.29 -3.20 -7.77
C GLU A 85 -6.79 -4.63 -7.53
N ARG A 86 -6.76 -5.45 -8.60
CA ARG A 86 -6.19 -6.80 -8.57
C ARG A 86 -4.71 -6.80 -8.94
N VAL A 87 -3.90 -7.52 -8.17
CA VAL A 87 -2.45 -7.60 -8.37
C VAL A 87 -2.12 -8.26 -9.71
N ASP A 88 -2.85 -9.30 -10.11
CA ASP A 88 -2.64 -9.96 -11.41
C ASP A 88 -2.92 -9.04 -12.61
N GLY A 89 -3.95 -8.19 -12.50
CA GLY A 89 -4.31 -7.18 -13.49
C GLY A 89 -3.24 -6.10 -13.64
N VAL A 90 -2.75 -5.56 -12.52
CA VAL A 90 -1.66 -4.58 -12.50
C VAL A 90 -0.38 -5.16 -13.10
N LEU A 91 -0.01 -6.39 -12.71
CA LEU A 91 1.16 -7.06 -13.25
C LEU A 91 1.05 -7.26 -14.77
N ARG A 92 -0.10 -7.72 -15.27
CA ARG A 92 -0.29 -7.93 -16.71
C ARG A 92 -0.25 -6.63 -17.51
N ALA A 93 -0.79 -5.54 -16.97
CA ALA A 93 -0.82 -4.24 -17.63
C ALA A 93 0.56 -3.57 -17.70
N ASN A 94 1.41 -3.78 -16.69
CA ASN A 94 2.69 -3.07 -16.54
C ASN A 94 3.92 -3.93 -16.88
N LEU A 95 3.79 -5.26 -16.95
CA LEU A 95 4.90 -6.12 -17.33
C LEU A 95 5.07 -6.19 -18.86
N PRO A 96 6.30 -6.09 -19.36
CA PRO A 96 6.62 -6.44 -20.74
C PRO A 96 6.07 -7.81 -21.14
N ARG A 97 5.60 -7.94 -22.40
CA ARG A 97 4.98 -9.17 -22.91
C ARG A 97 5.84 -10.43 -22.72
N TRP A 98 7.18 -10.30 -22.78
CA TRP A 98 8.09 -11.42 -22.56
C TRP A 98 8.07 -11.97 -21.12
N LEU A 99 7.57 -11.20 -20.14
CA LEU A 99 7.36 -11.63 -18.76
C LEU A 99 5.95 -12.21 -18.52
N HIS A 100 5.07 -12.23 -19.53
CA HIS A 100 3.72 -12.79 -19.37
C HIS A 100 3.71 -14.32 -19.25
N ALA A 101 4.83 -14.98 -19.60
CA ALA A 101 5.02 -16.42 -19.34
C ALA A 101 5.24 -16.75 -17.86
N LEU A 102 5.48 -15.74 -17.01
CA LEU A 102 5.59 -15.96 -15.56
C LEU A 102 4.25 -16.40 -14.96
N PRO A 103 4.26 -17.18 -13.86
CA PRO A 103 3.05 -17.57 -13.17
C PRO A 103 2.46 -16.41 -12.34
N LEU A 104 2.00 -15.34 -13.02
CA LEU A 104 1.54 -14.09 -12.41
C LEU A 104 0.45 -14.30 -11.35
N ARG A 105 -0.42 -15.31 -11.55
CA ARG A 105 -1.44 -15.70 -10.56
C ARG A 105 -0.82 -16.20 -9.27
N ARG A 106 0.20 -17.07 -9.33
CA ARG A 106 0.89 -17.56 -8.12
C ARG A 106 1.61 -16.44 -7.39
N LEU A 107 2.18 -15.49 -8.13
CA LEU A 107 2.83 -14.32 -7.56
C LEU A 107 1.81 -13.40 -6.86
N ALA A 108 0.65 -13.16 -7.49
CA ALA A 108 -0.47 -12.42 -6.90
C ALA A 108 -1.00 -13.12 -5.64
N ASP A 109 -1.18 -14.44 -5.68
CA ASP A 109 -1.64 -15.22 -4.52
C ASP A 109 -0.65 -15.16 -3.35
N TRP A 110 0.64 -15.29 -3.62
CA TRP A 110 1.68 -15.13 -2.60
C TRP A 110 1.71 -13.71 -2.02
N HIS A 111 1.58 -12.71 -2.89
CA HIS A 111 1.51 -11.31 -2.50
C HIS A 111 0.33 -11.08 -1.56
N ASN A 112 -0.87 -11.51 -1.94
CA ASN A 112 -2.08 -11.33 -1.16
C ASN A 112 -2.05 -12.11 0.16
N ARG A 113 -1.51 -13.34 0.17
CA ARG A 113 -1.33 -14.13 1.40
C ARG A 113 -0.42 -13.43 2.41
N THR A 114 0.70 -12.90 1.95
CA THR A 114 1.65 -12.20 2.83
C THR A 114 1.11 -10.83 3.29
N THR A 115 0.20 -10.22 2.51
CA THR A 115 -0.53 -9.01 2.93
C THR A 115 -1.52 -9.34 4.02
N ALA A 116 -2.36 -10.36 3.83
CA ALA A 116 -3.34 -10.80 4.82
C ALA A 116 -2.70 -11.30 6.12
N ALA A 117 -1.45 -11.76 6.08
CA ALA A 117 -0.69 -12.09 7.28
C ALA A 117 -0.15 -10.85 8.02
N SER A 118 -0.11 -9.68 7.38
CA SER A 118 0.47 -8.44 7.93
C SER A 118 -0.60 -7.42 8.35
N PHE A 119 -1.85 -7.58 7.92
CA PHE A 119 -2.96 -6.69 8.21
C PHE A 119 -4.14 -7.50 8.72
N ALA A 120 -4.69 -7.11 9.87
CA ALA A 120 -5.87 -7.76 10.44
C ALA A 120 -7.13 -7.49 9.63
N THR A 121 -7.22 -6.31 9.01
CA THR A 121 -8.36 -5.89 8.20
C THR A 121 -7.91 -5.62 6.76
N ILE A 122 -8.62 -6.20 5.79
CA ILE A 122 -8.46 -5.88 4.37
C ILE A 122 -9.80 -5.33 3.86
N VAL A 123 -9.78 -4.11 3.34
CA VAL A 123 -10.97 -3.47 2.77
C VAL A 123 -10.88 -3.56 1.26
N CYS A 124 -11.72 -4.40 0.65
CA CYS A 124 -11.84 -4.46 -0.80
C CYS A 124 -12.95 -3.51 -1.26
N THR A 125 -12.60 -2.46 -2.02
CA THR A 125 -13.61 -1.48 -2.45
C THR A 125 -14.41 -1.93 -3.67
N THR A 126 -14.06 -3.07 -4.27
CA THR A 126 -14.78 -3.67 -5.40
C THR A 126 -14.84 -5.19 -5.26
N ALA A 127 -15.93 -5.81 -5.75
CA ALA A 127 -16.04 -7.27 -5.84
C ALA A 127 -14.93 -7.88 -6.71
N TYR A 128 -14.45 -7.12 -7.71
CA TYR A 128 -13.31 -7.50 -8.54
C TYR A 128 -12.02 -7.67 -7.73
N ALA A 129 -11.70 -6.71 -6.85
CA ALA A 129 -10.54 -6.80 -5.96
C ALA A 129 -10.71 -7.92 -4.90
N ALA A 130 -11.92 -8.07 -4.35
CA ALA A 130 -12.25 -9.11 -3.38
C ALA A 130 -12.00 -10.53 -3.94
N GLY A 131 -12.19 -10.73 -5.25
CA GLY A 131 -12.01 -12.02 -5.90
C GLY A 131 -10.61 -12.62 -5.81
N GLU A 132 -9.55 -11.86 -5.49
CA GLU A 132 -8.23 -12.46 -5.22
C GLU A 132 -8.09 -12.99 -3.79
N PHE A 133 -8.73 -12.33 -2.82
CA PHE A 133 -8.69 -12.74 -1.41
C PHE A 133 -9.68 -13.86 -1.13
N ALA A 134 -10.86 -13.83 -1.75
CA ALA A 134 -11.85 -14.92 -1.67
C ALA A 134 -11.27 -16.26 -2.13
N ARG A 135 -10.46 -16.27 -3.20
CA ARG A 135 -9.74 -17.49 -3.66
C ARG A 135 -8.76 -18.05 -2.65
N LEU A 136 -8.31 -17.24 -1.69
CA LEU A 136 -7.40 -17.65 -0.63
C LEU A 136 -8.15 -18.07 0.65
N GLY A 137 -9.49 -18.13 0.62
CA GLY A 137 -10.33 -18.41 1.79
C GLY A 137 -10.25 -17.31 2.84
N ARG A 138 -10.06 -16.06 2.40
CA ARG A 138 -9.98 -14.87 3.25
C ARG A 138 -11.13 -13.94 2.86
N GLU A 139 -12.25 -14.08 3.56
CA GLU A 139 -13.44 -13.22 3.48
C GLU A 139 -13.52 -12.32 4.71
#